data_AF-A0A7M4AU33-F1
#
_entry.id   AF-A0A7M4AU33-F1
#
_cell.length_a   1.000
_cell.length_b   1.000
_cell.length_c   1.000
_cell.angle_alpha   90.00
_cell.angle_beta   90.00
_cell.angle_gamma   90.00
#
_symmetry.space_group_name_H-M   'P 1'
#
loop_
_entity.id
_entity.type
_entity.pdbx_description
1 polymer ?
#
loop_
_entity_poly.entity_id
_entity_poly.type
_entity_poly.pdbx_seq_one_letter_code
_entity_poly.pdbx_strand_id
1 'polypeptide(L)'
;GDNADTDDDNDGYNDTVDAFPFNATEWADNDQDNIGDNADPDDDNDGIPDEEDAFPLDATSSADFDLDGVPDTIDLDIDGDGVPNTLDLYPMNFTEWADNDGDGIGNNLDVDDDNDGLLDIFDAYPYDGR
;
A
#
# COMPACT_ATOMS: atom_id res chain seq x y z
N GLY A 1 -10.82 -6.16 -44.68
CA GLY A 1 -10.20 -5.44 -43.56
C GLY A 1 -11.02 -4.21 -43.47
N ASP A 2 -12.01 -4.24 -42.60
CA ASP A 2 -13.14 -3.32 -42.68
C ASP A 2 -12.73 -2.00 -42.04
N ASN A 3 -12.02 -1.20 -42.84
CA ASN A 3 -11.44 0.11 -42.54
C ASN A 3 -12.54 1.18 -42.28
N ALA A 4 -13.62 0.82 -41.60
CA ALA A 4 -14.88 1.55 -41.48
C ALA A 4 -15.69 1.27 -40.20
N ASP A 5 -15.39 0.24 -39.41
CA ASP A 5 -15.82 0.23 -38.01
C ASP A 5 -14.80 1.03 -37.16
N THR A 6 -15.11 1.26 -35.88
CA THR A 6 -14.28 2.07 -34.98
C THR A 6 -13.67 1.24 -33.86
N ASP A 7 -13.79 -0.08 -33.95
CA ASP A 7 -13.50 -1.11 -32.94
C ASP A 7 -13.17 -2.40 -33.72
N ASP A 8 -11.98 -2.39 -34.33
CA ASP A 8 -11.54 -3.31 -35.38
C ASP A 8 -11.50 -4.78 -34.89
N ASP A 9 -11.40 -5.01 -33.58
CA ASP A 9 -11.38 -6.34 -32.96
C ASP A 9 -12.62 -6.66 -32.09
N ASN A 10 -13.50 -5.69 -31.89
CA ASN A 10 -14.79 -5.81 -31.19
C ASN A 10 -14.66 -6.15 -29.69
N ASP A 11 -13.65 -5.62 -29.01
CA ASP A 11 -13.47 -5.76 -27.57
C ASP A 11 -14.18 -4.67 -26.74
N GLY A 12 -14.67 -3.63 -27.41
CA GLY A 12 -15.41 -2.52 -26.82
C GLY A 12 -14.58 -1.26 -26.57
N TYR A 13 -13.29 -1.26 -26.90
CA TYR A 13 -12.44 -0.07 -26.97
C TYR A 13 -12.33 0.40 -28.42
N ASN A 14 -12.42 1.71 -28.63
CA ASN A 14 -12.30 2.23 -29.99
C ASN A 14 -10.84 2.28 -30.43
N ASP A 15 -10.54 2.03 -31.71
CA ASP A 15 -9.17 2.02 -32.28
C ASP A 15 -8.32 3.26 -31.94
N THR A 16 -8.97 4.40 -31.67
CA THR A 16 -8.30 5.66 -31.33
C THR A 16 -7.73 5.73 -29.91
N VAL A 17 -8.18 4.85 -29.02
CA VAL A 17 -7.78 4.79 -27.60
C VAL A 17 -7.29 3.40 -27.19
N ASP A 18 -7.50 2.40 -28.04
CA ASP A 18 -6.98 1.05 -27.91
C ASP A 18 -5.52 0.99 -28.35
N ALA A 19 -4.64 0.54 -27.47
CA ALA A 19 -3.21 0.32 -27.75
C ALA A 19 -2.97 -0.85 -28.73
N PHE A 20 -3.88 -1.83 -28.77
CA PHE A 20 -3.80 -3.03 -29.59
C PHE A 20 -5.10 -3.26 -30.40
N PRO A 21 -5.43 -2.39 -31.37
CA PRO A 21 -6.71 -2.35 -32.11
C PRO A 21 -7.05 -3.58 -32.98
N PHE A 22 -6.22 -4.63 -32.94
CA PHE A 22 -6.45 -5.87 -33.67
C PHE A 22 -6.37 -7.10 -32.75
N ASN A 23 -6.31 -6.89 -31.44
CA ASN A 23 -6.20 -7.93 -30.43
C ASN A 23 -7.24 -7.74 -29.34
N ALA A 24 -8.40 -8.37 -29.51
CA ALA A 24 -9.55 -8.21 -28.63
C ALA A 24 -9.37 -8.66 -27.16
N THR A 25 -8.16 -9.03 -26.76
CA THR A 25 -7.79 -9.34 -25.38
C THR A 25 -6.87 -8.31 -24.76
N GLU A 26 -6.50 -7.24 -25.46
CA GLU A 26 -5.56 -6.22 -24.99
C GLU A 26 -6.03 -4.85 -25.47
N TRP A 27 -6.11 -3.86 -24.58
CA TRP A 27 -6.56 -2.50 -24.92
C TRP A 27 -5.67 -1.39 -24.36
N ALA A 28 -4.81 -1.70 -23.39
CA ALA A 28 -3.93 -0.77 -22.68
C ALA A 28 -2.48 -1.29 -22.69
N ASP A 29 -1.53 -0.36 -22.58
CA ASP A 29 -0.07 -0.53 -22.63
C ASP A 29 0.52 0.57 -21.73
N ASN A 30 0.42 0.38 -20.41
CA ASN A 30 0.62 1.42 -19.42
C ASN A 30 2.08 1.91 -19.36
N ASP A 31 3.03 1.01 -19.55
CA ASP A 31 4.47 1.30 -19.59
C ASP A 31 5.04 1.55 -21.01
N GLN A 32 4.25 1.32 -22.05
CA GLN A 32 4.60 1.49 -23.46
C GLN A 32 5.67 0.52 -23.97
N ASP A 33 5.71 -0.71 -23.45
CA ASP A 33 6.65 -1.74 -23.87
C ASP A 33 6.15 -2.58 -25.07
N ASN A 34 4.90 -2.38 -25.49
CA ASN A 34 4.17 -3.09 -26.56
C ASN A 34 3.72 -4.52 -26.19
N ILE A 35 3.68 -4.87 -24.92
CA ILE A 35 2.90 -5.96 -24.33
C ILE A 35 1.66 -5.30 -23.72
N GLY A 36 0.50 -5.93 -23.88
CA GLY A 36 -0.73 -5.35 -23.32
C GLY A 36 -0.87 -5.69 -21.86
N ASP A 37 -1.47 -4.79 -21.08
CA ASP A 37 -1.63 -4.91 -19.62
C ASP A 37 -2.29 -6.24 -19.18
N ASN A 38 -3.06 -6.94 -20.02
CA ASN A 38 -3.62 -8.25 -19.63
C ASN A 38 -2.62 -9.41 -19.77
N ALA A 39 -1.52 -9.20 -20.50
CA ALA A 39 -0.47 -10.18 -20.76
C ALA A 39 0.91 -9.79 -20.18
N ASP A 40 1.11 -8.52 -19.87
CA ASP A 40 2.28 -8.04 -19.14
C ASP A 40 2.20 -8.51 -17.68
N PRO A 41 3.30 -8.99 -17.09
CA PRO A 41 3.36 -9.25 -15.65
C PRO A 41 3.83 -8.06 -14.79
N ASP A 42 4.17 -6.91 -15.39
CA ASP A 42 4.68 -5.70 -14.74
C ASP A 42 4.22 -4.47 -15.55
N ASP A 43 2.94 -4.11 -15.41
CA ASP A 43 2.21 -3.15 -16.26
C ASP A 43 2.80 -1.72 -16.21
N ASP A 44 3.63 -1.38 -15.23
CA ASP A 44 4.28 -0.08 -15.11
C ASP A 44 5.81 -0.12 -15.17
N ASN A 45 6.39 -1.32 -15.27
CA ASN A 45 7.81 -1.60 -15.41
C ASN A 45 8.67 -0.99 -14.28
N ASP A 46 8.13 -0.91 -13.06
CA ASP A 46 8.88 -0.48 -11.86
C ASP A 46 9.81 -1.59 -11.31
N GLY A 47 9.60 -2.82 -11.78
CA GLY A 47 10.36 -4.01 -11.43
C GLY A 47 9.72 -4.88 -10.34
N ILE A 48 8.51 -4.56 -9.89
CA ILE A 48 7.65 -5.38 -9.02
C ILE A 48 6.51 -5.95 -9.88
N PRO A 49 6.33 -7.28 -9.92
CA PRO A 49 5.24 -7.87 -10.69
C PRO A 49 3.86 -7.44 -10.17
N ASP A 50 2.85 -7.33 -11.04
CA ASP A 50 1.51 -6.84 -10.68
C ASP A 50 0.85 -7.61 -9.53
N GLU A 51 1.18 -8.91 -9.39
CA GLU A 51 0.67 -9.77 -8.32
C GLU A 51 1.28 -9.47 -6.94
N GLU A 52 2.39 -8.75 -6.91
CA GLU A 52 3.12 -8.29 -5.73
C GLU A 52 3.04 -6.76 -5.55
N ASP A 53 2.44 -6.04 -6.51
CA ASP A 53 2.32 -4.58 -6.53
C ASP A 53 0.95 -4.11 -6.04
N ALA A 54 0.92 -3.20 -5.05
CA ALA A 54 -0.32 -2.57 -4.59
C ALA A 54 -0.90 -1.53 -5.57
N PHE A 55 -0.06 -0.97 -6.45
CA PHE A 55 -0.39 0.02 -7.46
C PHE A 55 0.23 -0.35 -8.82
N PRO A 56 -0.21 -1.45 -9.46
CA PRO A 56 0.41 -2.01 -10.67
C PRO A 56 0.45 -1.10 -11.90
N LEU A 57 -0.17 0.09 -11.85
CA LEU A 57 -0.16 1.05 -12.96
C LEU A 57 0.62 2.33 -12.60
N ASP A 58 1.25 2.41 -11.43
CA ASP A 58 1.99 3.57 -10.93
C ASP A 58 3.44 3.22 -10.60
N ALA A 59 4.32 3.42 -11.58
CA ALA A 59 5.74 3.11 -11.49
C ALA A 59 6.53 3.87 -10.40
N THR A 60 5.87 4.67 -9.58
CA THR A 60 6.47 5.42 -8.48
C THR A 60 6.18 4.84 -7.10
N SER A 61 5.29 3.86 -6.99
CA SER A 61 4.83 3.31 -5.71
C SER A 61 4.35 1.88 -5.87
N SER A 62 4.78 0.98 -4.99
CA SER A 62 4.36 -0.43 -5.02
C SER A 62 3.91 -1.01 -3.67
N ALA A 63 3.91 -0.20 -2.61
CA ALA A 63 3.61 -0.64 -1.25
C ALA A 63 2.44 0.15 -0.63
N ASP A 64 1.54 -0.59 0.01
CA ASP A 64 0.35 -0.15 0.75
C ASP A 64 0.20 -1.06 1.97
N PHE A 65 0.81 -0.68 3.09
CA PHE A 65 1.00 -1.56 4.25
C PHE A 65 -0.31 -1.84 5.00
N ASP A 66 -1.22 -0.86 5.07
CA ASP A 66 -2.52 -0.99 5.72
C ASP A 66 -3.68 -1.32 4.75
N LEU A 67 -3.40 -1.30 3.44
CA LEU A 67 -4.34 -1.60 2.36
C LEU A 67 -5.48 -0.58 2.24
N ASP A 68 -5.22 0.69 2.55
CA ASP A 68 -6.19 1.78 2.43
C ASP A 68 -6.23 2.43 1.03
N GLY A 69 -5.28 2.07 0.16
CA GLY A 69 -5.13 2.58 -1.20
C GLY A 69 -4.33 3.88 -1.31
N VAL A 70 -3.62 4.29 -0.25
CA VAL A 70 -2.64 5.38 -0.25
C VAL A 70 -1.24 4.77 -0.23
N PRO A 71 -0.34 5.13 -1.17
CA PRO A 71 1.01 4.62 -1.14
C PRO A 71 1.75 4.94 0.17
N ASP A 72 2.49 3.96 0.70
CA ASP A 72 3.35 4.07 1.90
C ASP A 72 4.24 5.31 1.89
N THR A 73 4.68 5.73 0.70
CA THR A 73 5.58 6.88 0.51
C THR A 73 4.94 8.23 0.84
N ILE A 74 3.61 8.31 0.81
CA ILE A 74 2.84 9.53 1.06
C ILE A 74 1.78 9.36 2.15
N ASP A 75 1.57 8.13 2.63
CA ASP A 75 0.66 7.86 3.72
C ASP A 75 1.15 8.50 5.04
N LEU A 76 0.20 9.08 5.76
CA LEU A 76 0.42 9.73 7.04
C LEU A 76 0.19 8.80 8.22
N ASP A 77 -0.37 7.60 8.00
CA ASP A 77 -0.75 6.60 9.00
C ASP A 77 -0.56 5.19 8.42
N ILE A 78 0.71 4.82 8.18
CA ILE A 78 1.09 3.71 7.28
C ILE A 78 0.62 2.33 7.78
N ASP A 79 0.30 2.18 9.07
CA ASP A 79 -0.27 0.94 9.61
C ASP A 79 -1.75 1.00 9.99
N GLY A 80 -2.39 2.14 9.74
CA GLY A 80 -3.82 2.35 9.89
C GLY A 80 -4.34 2.23 11.32
N ASP A 81 -3.48 2.40 12.33
CA ASP A 81 -3.87 2.29 13.75
C ASP A 81 -4.58 3.56 14.28
N GLY A 82 -4.53 4.65 13.51
CA GLY A 82 -5.16 5.93 13.80
C GLY A 82 -4.22 6.96 14.44
N VAL A 83 -2.95 6.62 14.67
CA VAL A 83 -1.90 7.50 15.16
C VAL A 83 -0.97 7.85 14.01
N PRO A 84 -0.90 9.13 13.59
CA PRO A 84 -0.07 9.49 12.44
C PRO A 84 1.40 9.09 12.64
N ASN A 85 2.07 8.64 11.57
CA ASN A 85 3.49 8.24 11.49
C ASN A 85 4.46 9.17 12.25
N THR A 86 4.14 10.46 12.32
CA THR A 86 4.97 11.47 13.01
C THR A 86 4.85 11.48 14.54
N LEU A 87 3.82 10.84 15.09
CA LEU A 87 3.49 10.73 16.51
C LEU A 87 3.58 9.30 17.02
N ASP A 88 3.65 8.33 16.10
CA ASP A 88 3.75 6.91 16.38
C ASP A 88 5.22 6.48 16.58
N LEU A 89 5.50 5.77 17.69
CA LEU A 89 6.81 5.18 17.98
C LEU A 89 7.05 3.84 17.30
N TYR A 90 6.00 3.17 16.81
CA TYR A 90 6.04 1.93 16.05
C TYR A 90 5.22 1.99 14.75
N PRO A 91 5.54 2.87 13.78
CA PRO A 91 4.72 3.11 12.58
C PRO A 91 4.43 1.91 11.66
N MET A 92 5.00 0.73 11.92
CA MET A 92 4.77 -0.47 11.10
C MET A 92 4.09 -1.56 11.92
N ASN A 93 3.38 -1.18 13.00
CA ASN A 93 2.80 -2.09 13.96
C ASN A 93 1.46 -1.56 14.43
N PHE A 94 0.41 -1.97 13.72
CA PHE A 94 -0.97 -1.57 13.96
C PHE A 94 -1.52 -1.80 15.39
N THR A 95 -0.76 -2.44 16.27
CA THR A 95 -1.14 -2.68 17.67
C THR A 95 -0.35 -1.88 18.68
N GLU A 96 0.62 -1.05 18.30
CA GLU A 96 1.46 -0.30 19.23
C GLU A 96 1.76 1.10 18.70
N TRP A 97 1.63 2.13 19.52
CA TRP A 97 1.94 3.51 19.11
C TRP A 97 2.82 4.30 20.10
N ALA A 98 3.02 3.76 21.31
CA ALA A 98 3.70 4.43 22.41
C ALA A 98 4.59 3.46 23.19
N ASP A 99 5.66 4.00 23.79
CA ASP A 99 6.66 3.35 24.64
C ASP A 99 6.99 4.37 25.74
N ASN A 100 6.30 4.26 26.87
CA ASN A 100 6.27 5.33 27.87
C ASN A 100 7.55 5.40 28.71
N ASP A 101 8.23 4.27 28.91
CA ASP A 101 9.49 4.20 29.64
C ASP A 101 10.73 4.10 28.75
N GLY A 102 10.55 3.85 27.44
CA GLY A 102 11.62 3.77 26.45
C GLY A 102 12.39 2.44 26.49
N ASP A 103 11.78 1.37 26.99
CA ASP A 103 12.43 0.05 27.09
C ASP A 103 12.41 -0.75 25.77
N GLY A 104 11.60 -0.29 24.81
CA GLY A 104 11.44 -0.85 23.47
C GLY A 104 10.25 -1.80 23.32
N ILE A 105 9.49 -2.07 24.37
CA ILE A 105 8.21 -2.78 24.33
C ILE A 105 7.09 -1.73 24.27
N GLY A 106 6.19 -1.85 23.29
CA GLY A 106 5.07 -0.91 23.17
C GLY A 106 4.07 -1.09 24.31
N ASN A 107 3.43 0.01 24.72
CA ASN A 107 2.58 0.05 25.91
C ASN A 107 1.41 -0.98 25.90
N ASN A 108 0.94 -1.45 24.74
CA ASN A 108 -0.14 -2.44 24.74
C ASN A 108 0.39 -3.86 25.04
N LEU A 109 1.68 -4.11 24.82
CA LEU A 109 2.37 -5.37 25.12
C LEU A 109 3.14 -5.32 26.44
N ASP A 110 3.64 -4.15 26.83
CA ASP A 110 4.31 -3.95 28.09
C ASP A 110 3.34 -4.15 29.27
N VAL A 111 3.87 -4.58 30.40
CA VAL A 111 3.12 -4.89 31.62
C VAL A 111 3.49 -3.98 32.78
N ASP A 112 4.45 -3.08 32.58
CA ASP A 112 4.99 -2.11 33.54
C ASP A 112 5.41 -0.84 32.77
N ASP A 113 4.42 -0.17 32.18
CA ASP A 113 4.54 0.92 31.19
C ASP A 113 5.41 2.12 31.64
N ASP A 114 5.71 2.26 32.94
CA ASP A 114 6.59 3.29 33.48
C ASP A 114 7.84 2.75 34.21
N ASN A 115 8.03 1.43 34.19
CA ASN A 115 9.12 0.68 34.79
C ASN A 115 9.39 1.05 36.27
N ASP A 116 8.35 1.40 37.03
CA ASP A 116 8.44 1.71 38.46
C ASP A 116 8.49 0.44 39.36
N GLY A 117 8.21 -0.71 38.76
CA GLY A 117 8.21 -2.03 39.38
C GLY A 117 6.83 -2.51 39.86
N LEU A 118 5.75 -1.78 39.56
CA LEU A 118 4.37 -2.17 39.82
C LEU A 118 3.62 -2.37 38.49
N LEU A 119 3.32 -3.63 38.16
CA LEU A 119 2.58 -3.96 36.94
C LEU A 119 1.32 -3.12 36.74
N ASP A 120 1.01 -2.71 35.50
CA ASP A 120 -0.09 -1.77 35.16
C ASP A 120 -1.44 -2.18 35.75
N ILE A 121 -1.70 -3.50 35.81
CA ILE A 121 -2.94 -4.06 36.37
C ILE A 121 -3.10 -3.78 37.88
N PHE A 122 -2.04 -3.39 38.55
CA PHE A 122 -1.99 -3.04 39.96
C PHE A 122 -1.63 -1.59 40.22
N ASP A 123 -1.23 -0.84 39.18
CA ASP A 123 -0.86 0.56 39.32
C ASP A 123 -2.03 1.51 39.03
N ALA A 124 -2.13 2.55 39.85
CA ALA A 124 -3.11 3.61 39.68
C ALA A 124 -2.66 4.66 38.65
N TYR A 125 -1.36 4.71 38.33
CA TYR A 125 -0.79 5.65 37.38
C TYR A 125 0.19 4.98 36.40
N PRO A 126 -0.24 4.00 35.57
CA PRO A 126 0.68 3.15 34.77
C PRO A 126 1.65 3.88 33.82
N TYR A 127 1.52 5.20 33.67
CA TYR A 127 2.37 6.02 32.81
C TYR A 127 3.21 7.05 33.59
N ASP A 128 3.25 7.01 34.93
CA ASP A 128 3.94 7.98 35.80
C ASP A 128 4.70 7.29 36.94
N GLY A 129 5.94 6.87 36.65
CA GLY A 129 6.78 6.08 37.55
C GLY A 129 7.39 6.84 38.73
N ARG A 130 6.57 7.60 39.47
CA ARG A 130 6.97 8.46 40.60
C ARG A 130 6.62 7.93 41.98
#